data_AF-A0A942FDY8-F1
#
_entry.id   AF-A0A942FDY8-F1
#
_cell.length_a   1.000
_cell.length_b   1.000
_cell.length_c   1.000
_cell.angle_alpha   90.00
_cell.angle_beta   90.00
_cell.angle_gamma   90.00
#
_symmetry.space_group_name_H-M   'P 1'
#
loop_
_entity.id
_entity.type
_entity.pdbx_description
1 polymer ?
#
loop_
_entity_poly.entity_id
_entity_poly.type
_entity_poly.pdbx_seq_one_letter_code
_entity_poly.pdbx_strand_id
1 'polypeptide(L)' 'MGLALSEIKEKGWHALVKELGYAGATKFMLLYEQGEGNYVQNRRDILKDITLEKIKEDILRNK' A
#
# COMPACT_ATOMS: atom_id res chain seq x y z
N MET A 1 10.96 -8.95 27.65
CA MET A 1 10.30 -9.36 26.39
C MET A 1 10.28 -8.16 25.48
N GLY A 2 10.79 -8.29 24.25
CA GLY A 2 10.71 -7.22 23.25
C GLY A 2 9.32 -7.17 22.61
N LEU A 3 9.03 -6.06 21.92
CA LEU A 3 7.81 -5.89 21.14
C LEU A 3 7.82 -6.82 19.91
N ALA A 4 6.64 -7.29 19.51
CA ALA A 4 6.47 -7.99 18.24
C ALA A 4 6.64 -7.04 17.05
N LEU A 5 7.01 -7.57 15.88
CA LEU A 5 7.21 -6.75 14.67
C LEU A 5 5.95 -5.97 14.26
N SER A 6 4.76 -6.56 14.45
CA SER A 6 3.48 -5.88 14.22
C SER A 6 3.30 -4.67 15.14
N GLU A 7 3.61 -4.81 16.42
CA GLU A 7 3.51 -3.73 17.41
C GLU A 7 4.50 -2.61 17.12
N ILE A 8 5.71 -2.95 16.64
CA ILE A 8 6.71 -1.96 16.22
C ILE A 8 6.20 -1.17 15.01
N LYS A 9 5.63 -1.84 14.00
CA LYS A 9 5.06 -1.19 12.80
C LYS A 9 3.92 -0.24 13.17
N GLU A 10 2.99 -0.70 14.01
CA GLU A 10 1.85 0.10 14.46
C GLU A 10 2.30 1.34 15.25
N LYS A 11 3.20 1.17 16.23
CA LYS A 11 3.75 2.29 17.02
C LYS A 11 4.53 3.27 16.14
N GLY A 12 5.32 2.76 15.20
CA GLY A 12 6.06 3.59 14.24
C GLY A 12 5.14 4.42 13.35
N TRP A 13 4.08 3.81 12.81
CA TRP A 13 3.08 4.52 12.03
C TRP A 13 2.39 5.63 12.85
N HIS A 14 1.95 5.32 14.07
CA HIS A 14 1.31 6.33 14.93
C HIS A 14 2.24 7.49 15.28
N ALA A 15 3.53 7.21 15.53
CA ALA A 15 4.52 8.26 15.78
C ALA A 15 4.70 9.16 14.55
N LEU A 16 4.80 8.58 13.35
CA LEU A 16 4.92 9.34 12.10
C LEU A 16 3.69 10.19 11.82
N VAL A 17 2.48 9.63 11.98
CA VAL A 17 1.23 10.37 11.76
C VAL A 17 1.08 11.52 12.75
N LYS A 18 1.48 11.32 14.01
CA LYS A 18 1.42 12.35 15.04
C LYS A 18 2.26 13.59 14.67
N GLU A 19 3.48 13.38 14.16
CA GLU A 19 4.42 14.47 13.88
C GLU A 19 4.27 15.05 12.46
N LEU A 20 3.89 14.23 11.48
CA LEU A 20 3.92 14.60 10.06
C LEU A 20 2.53 14.66 9.41
N GLY A 21 1.48 14.25 10.12
CA GLY A 21 0.16 13.97 9.55
C GLY A 21 0.18 12.79 8.57
N TYR A 22 -0.99 12.36 8.13
CA TYR A 22 -1.11 11.20 7.22
C TYR A 22 -0.31 11.37 5.92
N ALA A 23 -0.38 12.54 5.28
CA ALA A 23 0.31 12.79 4.03
C ALA A 23 1.84 12.81 4.20
N GLY A 24 2.35 13.39 5.28
CA GLY A 24 3.78 13.43 5.58
C GLY A 24 4.32 12.06 5.97
N ALA A 25 3.59 11.31 6.81
CA ALA A 25 3.94 9.95 7.20
C ALA A 25 4.05 9.00 5.99
N THR A 26 3.09 9.04 5.07
CA THR A 26 3.14 8.24 3.84
C THR A 26 4.34 8.60 2.96
N LYS A 27 4.62 9.89 2.76
CA LYS A 27 5.80 10.33 1.99
C LYS A 27 7.09 9.89 2.65
N PHE A 28 7.18 10.00 3.98
CA PHE A 28 8.33 9.52 4.73
C PHE A 28 8.57 8.04 4.48
N MET A 29 7.55 7.20 4.56
CA MET A 29 7.67 5.78 4.26
C MET A 29 8.19 5.55 2.83
N LEU A 30 7.66 6.27 1.83
CA LEU A 30 8.09 6.16 0.44
C LEU A 30 9.55 6.60 0.17
N LEU A 31 10.15 7.40 1.05
CA LEU A 31 11.56 7.78 0.91
C LEU A 31 12.50 6.61 1.20
N TYR A 32 12.10 5.70 2.08
CA TYR A 32 12.92 4.58 2.56
C TYR A 32 12.46 3.22 2.02
N GLU A 33 11.17 3.07 1.78
CA GLU A 33 10.60 1.98 1.00
C GLU A 33 10.78 2.31 -0.49
N GLN A 34 12.02 2.24 -0.97
CA GLN A 34 12.27 2.23 -2.41
C GLN A 34 11.63 0.97 -2.98
N GLY A 35 10.39 1.10 -3.47
CA GLY A 35 9.72 0.03 -4.18
C GLY A 35 10.65 -0.51 -5.27
N GLU A 36 10.82 -1.82 -5.30
CA GLU A 36 11.66 -2.48 -6.29
C GLU A 36 10.83 -2.94 -7.50
N GLY A 37 11.50 -3.03 -8.66
CA GLY A 37 10.92 -3.57 -9.88
C GLY A 37 10.31 -2.52 -10.82
N ASN A 38 9.88 -3.01 -11.99
CA ASN A 38 9.34 -2.17 -13.05
C ASN A 38 7.81 -2.26 -13.06
N TYR A 39 7.13 -1.37 -12.34
CA TYR A 39 5.66 -1.35 -12.31
C TYR A 39 5.03 -1.24 -13.71
N VAL A 40 5.69 -0.58 -14.67
CA VAL A 40 5.19 -0.47 -16.05
C VAL A 40 5.18 -1.82 -16.76
N GLN A 41 6.17 -2.68 -16.49
CA GLN A 41 6.18 -4.06 -16.97
C GLN A 41 5.21 -4.91 -16.14
N ASN A 42 5.36 -4.91 -14.81
CA ASN A 42 4.58 -5.76 -13.91
C ASN A 42 3.07 -5.52 -14.03
N ARG A 43 2.62 -4.28 -14.23
CA ARG A 43 1.18 -3.99 -14.39
C ARG A 43 0.58 -4.69 -15.61
N ARG A 44 1.36 -4.92 -16.67
CA ARG A 44 0.85 -5.60 -17.87
C ARG A 44 0.51 -7.03 -17.54
N ASP A 45 1.36 -7.70 -16.77
CA ASP A 45 1.13 -9.08 -16.36
C ASP A 45 0.01 -9.19 -15.32
N ILE A 46 -0.06 -8.25 -14.37
CA ILE A 46 -1.11 -8.21 -13.33
C ILE A 46 -2.50 -7.97 -13.96
N LEU A 47 -2.58 -7.08 -14.96
CA LEU A 47 -3.85 -6.63 -15.54
C LEU A 47 -4.21 -7.34 -16.85
N LYS A 48 -3.39 -8.28 -17.35
CA LYS A 48 -3.56 -8.89 -18.68
C LYS A 48 -4.95 -9.49 -18.93
N ASP A 49 -5.58 -10.03 -17.89
CA ASP A 49 -6.88 -10.72 -17.95
C ASP A 49 -8.01 -9.93 -17.26
N ILE A 50 -7.76 -8.66 -16.91
CA ILE A 50 -8.73 -7.79 -16.27
C ILE A 50 -9.41 -6.92 -17.33
N THR A 51 -10.70 -7.13 -17.53
CA THR A 51 -11.55 -6.29 -18.39
C THR A 51 -12.38 -5.31 -17.55
N LEU A 52 -12.88 -4.25 -18.19
CA LEU A 52 -13.77 -3.29 -17.53
C LEU A 52 -15.07 -3.95 -17.07
N GLU A 53 -15.57 -4.91 -17.83
CA GLU A 53 -16.75 -5.70 -17.51
C GLU A 53 -16.54 -6.49 -16.22
N LYS A 54 -15.37 -7.13 -16.07
CA LYS A 54 -15.01 -7.90 -14.88
C LYS A 54 -14.85 -7.02 -13.64
N ILE A 55 -14.25 -5.84 -13.80
CA ILE A 55 -14.17 -4.83 -12.73
C ILE A 55 -15.58 -4.37 -12.32
N LYS A 56 -16.45 -4.11 -13.29
CA LYS A 56 -17.82 -3.67 -13.04
C LYS A 56 -18.63 -4.74 -12.30
N GLU A 57 -18.51 -6.00 -12.70
CA GLU A 57 -19.13 -7.13 -12.01
C GLU A 57 -18.64 -7.26 -10.56
N ASP A 58 -17.33 -7.14 -10.32
CA ASP A 58 -16.75 -7.22 -8.98
C ASP A 58 -17.25 -6.12 -8.04
N ILE A 59 -17.38 -4.89 -8.54
CA ILE A 59 -17.90 -3.76 -7.75
C ILE A 59 -19.38 -3.98 -7.41
N LEU A 60 -20.17 -4.50 -8.36
CA LEU A 60 -21.61 -4.72 -8.16
C LEU A 60 -21.90 -5.93 -7.27
N ARG A 61 -21.02 -6.95 -7.26
CA ARG A 61 -21.16 -8.14 -6.42
C ARG A 61 -20.77 -7.92 -4.96
N ASN A 62 -19.88 -6.96 -4.68
CA ASN A 62 -19.45 -6.61 -3.33
C ASN A 62 -20.23 -5.42 -2.74
N LYS A 63 -21.39 -5.09 -3.32
CA LYS A 63 -22.40 -4.20 -2.76
C LYS A 63 -23.49 -5.03 -2.07
#